data_AF-A0A384D5C1-F1
#
_entry.id   AF-A0A384D5C1-F1
#
_cell.length_a   1.000
_cell.length_b   1.000
_cell.length_c   1.000
_cell.angle_alpha   90.00
_cell.angle_beta   90.00
_cell.angle_gamma   90.00
#
_symmetry.space_group_name_H-M   'P 1'
#
loop_
_entity.id
_entity.type
_entity.pdbx_description
1 polymer ?
#
loop_
_entity_poly.entity_id
_entity_poly.type
_entity_poly.pdbx_seq_one_letter_code
_entity_poly.pdbx_strand_id
1 'polypeptide(L)'
;MEGQVGGRMLRLFRNCLPRLRAGSLQDNLRDSGKEPERAQEHCLPAFAGGQHFFEYLLVVSLKKKSAGADYEPTITYQFPKRENLLRGQQEEEERLLGAIPLFCFPDGNEWAPLTEYPRETFSFVLTNVDGSRKIGYCRRLLPAGRGPRLPKVYCIISCLGCFGLFSKILDEVEKRHQISLAVIYPFMQGLREAAFPAPGKTVTLKSFIPDSGTEFISLTRPLDSHLEHVDFSSLLRCLRFEQILQIFASAVLERRIIFLAEGLSTLSQCIHAAAALLYPFSWAHTYIPVVPESLLDTVCCPTPFMVGVQTRFQQQVMDSPMEEVLLVNLCEGTFLMSVGDEKDILPPKLQDDILDSLGRGTNEPQTSEQLNEHVSGPFVQFFVKTVGHYASYIKREANGQGHFQERAFCKALTSKANRRFVKKFVKTQLFSLFIQEAEKSRNPPAGYFQQKILEYEDQKKQKKSREKTVK
;
A
#
# COMPACT_ATOMS: atom_id res chain seq x y z
N MET A 1 -8.73 -0.29 -37.39
CA MET A 1 -7.31 -0.15 -36.94
C MET A 1 -7.21 -0.05 -35.41
N GLU A 2 -8.11 -0.71 -34.66
CA GLU A 2 -8.22 -0.60 -33.19
C GLU A 2 -7.48 -1.73 -32.41
N GLY A 3 -6.82 -2.66 -33.11
CA GLY A 3 -6.21 -3.84 -32.48
C GLY A 3 -4.74 -3.71 -32.04
N GLN A 4 -4.08 -2.56 -32.24
CA GLN A 4 -2.62 -2.44 -32.02
C GLN A 4 -2.20 -1.83 -30.69
N VAL A 5 -3.08 -1.08 -30.01
CA VAL A 5 -2.76 -0.41 -28.72
C VAL A 5 -2.94 -1.38 -27.54
N GLY A 6 -4.04 -2.14 -27.49
CA GLY A 6 -4.27 -3.17 -26.46
C GLY A 6 -3.25 -4.32 -26.48
N GLY A 7 -2.82 -4.74 -27.68
CA GLY A 7 -1.84 -5.82 -27.85
C GLY A 7 -0.40 -5.47 -27.42
N ARG A 8 -0.04 -4.18 -27.34
CA ARG A 8 1.24 -3.72 -26.76
C ARG A 8 1.17 -3.62 -25.24
N MET A 9 0.00 -3.31 -24.67
CA MET A 9 -0.21 -3.14 -23.22
C MET A 9 -0.30 -4.48 -22.47
N LEU A 10 -0.91 -5.51 -23.06
CA LEU A 10 -0.85 -6.89 -22.55
C LEU A 10 0.57 -7.48 -22.54
N ARG A 11 1.45 -7.05 -23.46
CA ARG A 11 2.88 -7.43 -23.46
C ARG A 11 3.69 -6.70 -22.37
N LEU A 12 3.25 -5.51 -21.94
CA LEU A 12 3.92 -4.74 -20.89
C LEU A 12 3.81 -5.46 -19.53
N PHE A 13 2.65 -6.03 -19.19
CA PHE A 13 2.48 -6.76 -17.92
C PHE A 13 2.96 -8.21 -17.95
N ARG A 14 2.94 -8.88 -19.11
CA ARG A 14 3.55 -10.22 -19.25
C ARG A 14 5.08 -10.21 -18.98
N ASN A 15 5.73 -9.05 -19.12
CA ASN A 15 7.14 -8.84 -18.78
C ASN A 15 7.37 -8.25 -17.37
N CYS A 16 6.32 -7.90 -16.63
CA CYS A 16 6.39 -7.47 -15.22
C CYS A 16 6.16 -8.62 -14.22
N LEU A 17 5.93 -9.85 -14.70
CA LEU A 17 5.97 -11.05 -13.88
C LEU A 17 7.44 -11.46 -13.65
N PRO A 18 7.91 -11.66 -12.41
CA PRO A 18 9.27 -12.10 -12.16
C PRO A 18 9.51 -13.46 -12.83
N ARG A 19 10.43 -13.50 -13.80
CA ARG A 19 10.97 -14.76 -14.34
C ARG A 19 11.86 -15.40 -13.28
N LEU A 20 11.30 -16.31 -12.50
CA LEU A 20 12.10 -17.23 -11.66
C LEU A 20 12.88 -18.17 -12.58
N ARG A 21 14.15 -17.86 -12.84
CA ARG A 21 15.07 -18.74 -13.56
C ARG A 21 15.88 -19.56 -12.55
N ALA A 22 15.70 -20.88 -12.60
CA ALA A 22 16.57 -21.85 -11.94
C ALA A 22 17.87 -22.03 -12.75
N GLY A 23 19.04 -22.08 -12.08
CA GLY A 23 20.28 -22.53 -12.72
C GLY A 23 21.60 -22.05 -12.08
N SER A 24 22.18 -22.92 -11.24
CA SER A 24 23.61 -23.28 -11.04
C SER A 24 24.79 -22.29 -11.22
N LEU A 25 25.68 -22.35 -10.21
CA LEU A 25 27.00 -21.72 -10.02
C LEU A 25 28.07 -22.02 -11.09
N GLN A 26 28.95 -21.05 -11.37
CA GLN A 26 30.41 -21.22 -11.29
C GLN A 26 31.20 -19.88 -11.27
N ASP A 27 32.34 -19.93 -10.57
CA ASP A 27 33.23 -18.87 -10.07
C ASP A 27 33.86 -17.88 -11.05
N ASN A 28 34.21 -16.68 -10.55
CA ASN A 28 35.61 -16.24 -10.41
C ASN A 28 35.75 -14.91 -9.62
N LEU A 29 36.68 -14.93 -8.64
CA LEU A 29 37.10 -13.81 -7.80
C LEU A 29 37.87 -12.72 -8.56
N ARG A 30 37.76 -11.46 -8.09
CA ARG A 30 38.92 -10.63 -7.70
C ARG A 30 38.53 -9.43 -6.82
N ASP A 31 39.44 -9.17 -5.89
CA ASP A 31 39.39 -8.35 -4.67
C ASP A 31 39.67 -6.85 -4.90
N SER A 32 39.04 -5.98 -4.11
CA SER A 32 39.61 -4.71 -3.59
C SER A 32 38.64 -4.04 -2.62
N GLY A 33 39.07 -3.86 -1.37
CA GLY A 33 38.23 -3.37 -0.26
C GLY A 33 38.08 -1.84 -0.15
N LYS A 34 37.11 -1.44 0.68
CA LYS A 34 37.09 -0.23 1.54
C LYS A 34 35.87 -0.22 2.48
N GLU A 35 36.16 0.05 3.77
CA GLU A 35 35.42 0.60 4.94
C GLU A 35 33.87 0.60 5.08
N PRO A 36 33.34 0.60 6.33
CA PRO A 36 31.99 0.13 6.63
C PRO A 36 30.90 1.20 6.45
N GLU A 37 29.94 0.92 5.57
CA GLU A 37 28.72 1.71 5.39
C GLU A 37 27.74 1.52 6.56
N ARG A 38 27.14 2.64 6.98
CA ARG A 38 26.13 2.72 8.04
C ARG A 38 24.83 2.03 7.58
N ALA A 39 24.27 1.21 8.45
CA ALA A 39 23.00 0.50 8.24
C ALA A 39 21.85 1.47 7.94
N GLN A 40 21.25 1.34 6.75
CA GLN A 40 20.07 2.08 6.29
C GLN A 40 18.82 1.19 6.34
N GLU A 41 17.73 1.79 6.83
CA GLU A 41 16.41 1.19 7.00
C GLU A 41 15.75 0.92 5.63
N HIS A 42 15.51 -0.34 5.28
CA HIS A 42 14.76 -0.72 4.08
C HIS A 42 13.28 -0.95 4.41
N CYS A 43 12.51 0.13 4.36
CA CYS A 43 11.13 0.08 3.90
C CYS A 43 11.04 1.11 2.75
N LEU A 44 10.90 0.60 1.52
CA LEU A 44 11.02 1.29 0.21
C LEU A 44 12.47 1.58 -0.25
N PRO A 45 12.81 1.41 -1.55
CA PRO A 45 14.18 1.54 -2.04
C PRO A 45 14.65 3.00 -1.97
N ALA A 46 15.73 3.22 -1.22
CA ALA A 46 16.40 4.50 -1.08
C ALA A 46 17.20 4.85 -2.34
N PHE A 47 16.74 5.82 -3.12
CA PHE A 47 17.64 6.62 -3.94
C PHE A 47 18.39 7.58 -3.01
N ALA A 48 19.72 7.53 -3.05
CA ALA A 48 20.58 8.49 -2.36
C ALA A 48 20.44 9.87 -3.01
N GLY A 49 19.55 10.68 -2.42
CA GLY A 49 19.26 12.08 -2.71
C GLY A 49 18.11 12.47 -1.78
N GLY A 50 18.21 13.59 -1.05
CA GLY A 50 17.25 13.95 0.01
C GLY A 50 15.80 13.69 -0.43
N GLN A 51 15.05 12.87 0.34
CA GLN A 51 13.72 12.43 -0.08
C GLN A 51 12.81 13.65 -0.29
N HIS A 52 12.53 13.95 -1.57
CA HIS A 52 11.54 14.94 -1.94
C HIS A 52 10.14 14.41 -1.61
N PHE A 53 9.22 15.29 -1.25
CA PHE A 53 7.84 14.91 -0.92
C PHE A 53 7.17 14.12 -2.05
N PHE A 54 7.39 14.49 -3.31
CA PHE A 54 6.72 13.87 -4.45
C PHE A 54 7.57 13.97 -5.72
N GLU A 55 7.26 13.12 -6.68
CA GLU A 55 7.86 13.12 -8.01
C GLU A 55 7.11 14.03 -8.98
N TYR A 56 5.78 13.97 -8.97
CA TYR A 56 4.91 14.80 -9.82
C TYR A 56 3.64 15.26 -9.09
N LEU A 57 3.16 16.44 -9.45
CA LEU A 57 1.77 16.85 -9.37
C LEU A 57 1.22 16.92 -10.79
N LEU A 58 0.11 16.23 -11.04
CA LEU A 58 -0.56 16.17 -12.32
C LEU A 58 -2.01 16.64 -12.18
N VAL A 59 -2.53 17.33 -13.19
CA VAL A 59 -3.98 17.58 -13.33
C VAL A 59 -4.47 16.82 -14.56
N VAL A 60 -5.31 15.83 -14.32
CA VAL A 60 -5.92 15.01 -15.37
C VAL A 60 -7.34 15.53 -15.64
N SER A 61 -7.63 15.83 -16.91
CA SER A 61 -8.94 16.27 -17.36
C SER A 61 -9.44 15.38 -18.49
N LEU A 62 -10.76 15.24 -18.59
CA LEU A 62 -11.42 14.53 -19.68
C LEU A 62 -11.48 15.41 -20.93
N LYS A 63 -10.96 14.92 -22.05
CA LYS A 63 -11.08 15.55 -23.37
C LYS A 63 -11.97 14.71 -24.26
N LYS A 64 -12.83 15.35 -25.06
CA LYS A 64 -13.70 14.65 -25.99
C LYS A 64 -12.88 14.10 -27.15
N LYS A 65 -13.07 12.81 -27.50
CA LYS A 65 -12.43 12.22 -28.68
C LYS A 65 -13.02 12.85 -29.96
N SER A 66 -12.17 13.06 -30.96
CA SER A 66 -12.56 13.67 -32.24
C SER A 66 -13.50 12.80 -33.09
N ALA A 67 -13.59 11.49 -32.81
CA ALA A 67 -14.35 10.52 -33.60
C ALA A 67 -15.53 9.86 -32.85
N GLY A 68 -15.97 10.39 -31.69
CA GLY A 68 -17.03 9.76 -30.90
C GLY A 68 -17.62 10.64 -29.79
N ALA A 69 -18.55 10.05 -29.03
CA ALA A 69 -19.13 10.67 -27.83
C ALA A 69 -18.24 10.50 -26.58
N ASP A 70 -17.26 9.60 -26.65
CA ASP A 70 -16.41 9.22 -25.52
C ASP A 70 -15.39 10.30 -25.14
N TYR A 71 -15.00 10.26 -23.87
CA TYR A 71 -13.93 11.08 -23.33
C TYR A 71 -12.65 10.26 -23.15
N GLU A 72 -11.51 10.93 -23.19
CA GLU A 72 -10.22 10.36 -22.82
C GLU A 72 -9.59 11.19 -21.68
N PRO A 73 -9.09 10.53 -20.63
CA PRO A 73 -8.37 11.23 -19.57
C PRO A 73 -6.99 11.64 -20.09
N THR A 74 -6.67 12.93 -19.97
CA THR A 74 -5.41 13.50 -20.46
C THR A 74 -4.76 14.41 -19.41
N ILE A 75 -3.44 14.39 -19.35
CA ILE A 75 -2.67 15.30 -18.49
C ILE A 75 -2.76 16.71 -19.09
N THR A 76 -3.33 17.62 -18.33
CA THR A 76 -3.51 19.04 -18.70
C THR A 76 -2.55 19.97 -17.97
N TYR A 77 -2.00 19.52 -16.85
CA TYR A 77 -0.96 20.23 -16.11
C TYR A 77 -0.01 19.20 -15.51
N GLN A 78 1.29 19.51 -15.51
CA GLN A 78 2.34 18.69 -14.94
C GLN A 78 3.36 19.58 -14.24
N PHE A 79 3.71 19.21 -13.02
CA PHE A 79 4.80 19.81 -12.26
C PHE A 79 5.61 18.73 -11.53
N PRO A 80 6.95 18.79 -11.54
CA PRO A 80 7.76 19.63 -12.42
C PRO A 80 7.69 19.14 -13.88
N LYS A 81 8.00 20.04 -14.82
CA LYS A 81 8.40 19.61 -16.16
C LYS A 81 9.85 19.17 -16.09
N ARG A 82 10.12 17.89 -16.32
CA ARG A 82 11.49 17.37 -16.35
C ARG A 82 12.03 17.58 -17.76
N GLU A 83 13.24 18.13 -17.84
CA GLU A 83 13.96 18.38 -19.08
C GLU A 83 15.29 17.61 -19.05
N ASN A 84 15.88 17.35 -20.22
CA ASN A 84 17.20 16.72 -20.36
C ASN A 84 17.32 15.30 -19.76
N LEU A 85 16.27 14.50 -19.82
CA LEU A 85 16.31 13.10 -19.40
C LEU A 85 17.11 12.24 -20.37
N LEU A 86 17.83 11.25 -19.83
CA LEU A 86 18.45 10.21 -20.66
C LEU A 86 17.35 9.39 -21.33
N ARG A 87 17.62 8.84 -22.52
CA ARG A 87 16.63 8.08 -23.31
C ARG A 87 15.88 7.02 -22.50
N GLY A 88 16.57 6.25 -21.66
CA GLY A 88 15.93 5.23 -20.81
C GLY A 88 14.97 5.82 -19.77
N GLN A 89 15.34 6.95 -19.16
CA GLN A 89 14.50 7.67 -18.20
C GLN A 89 13.28 8.30 -18.87
N GLN A 90 13.44 8.77 -20.12
CA GLN A 90 12.35 9.32 -20.91
C GLN A 90 11.31 8.24 -21.26
N GLU A 91 11.75 7.04 -21.65
CA GLU A 91 10.83 5.92 -21.94
C GLU A 91 10.08 5.46 -20.68
N GLU A 92 10.73 5.46 -19.51
CA GLU A 92 10.08 5.15 -18.23
C GLU A 92 9.07 6.23 -17.83
N GLU A 93 9.43 7.50 -17.97
CA GLU A 93 8.53 8.63 -17.71
C GLU A 93 7.33 8.61 -18.66
N GLU A 94 7.51 8.36 -19.95
CA GLU A 94 6.41 8.28 -20.92
C GLU A 94 5.44 7.15 -20.57
N ARG A 95 5.95 5.99 -20.14
CA ARG A 95 5.09 4.88 -19.67
C ARG A 95 4.32 5.26 -18.40
N LEU A 96 5.00 5.91 -17.45
CA LEU A 96 4.39 6.38 -16.20
C LEU A 96 3.28 7.40 -16.48
N LEU A 97 3.58 8.44 -17.24
CA LEU A 97 2.63 9.50 -17.61
C LEU A 97 1.51 9.00 -18.53
N GLY A 98 1.75 7.95 -19.33
CA GLY A 98 0.71 7.28 -20.11
C GLY A 98 -0.24 6.44 -19.26
N ALA A 99 0.24 5.85 -18.15
CA ALA A 99 -0.58 5.01 -17.27
C ALA A 99 -1.44 5.84 -16.30
N ILE A 100 -0.90 6.90 -15.70
CA ILE A 100 -1.57 7.67 -14.63
C ILE A 100 -2.99 8.14 -15.00
N PRO A 101 -3.28 8.68 -16.20
CA PRO A 101 -4.63 9.11 -16.56
C PRO A 101 -5.68 8.01 -16.45
N LEU A 102 -5.32 6.76 -16.77
CA LEU A 102 -6.20 5.60 -16.65
C LEU A 102 -6.59 5.35 -15.18
N PHE A 103 -5.64 5.50 -14.25
CA PHE A 103 -5.89 5.34 -12.82
C PHE A 103 -6.60 6.54 -12.18
N CYS A 104 -6.48 7.74 -12.76
CA CYS A 104 -7.25 8.89 -12.33
C CYS A 104 -8.75 8.78 -12.71
N PHE A 105 -9.06 8.09 -13.81
CA PHE A 105 -10.43 7.83 -14.27
C PHE A 105 -10.63 6.32 -14.51
N PRO A 106 -10.64 5.51 -13.43
CA PRO A 106 -10.69 4.06 -13.54
C PRO A 106 -12.06 3.53 -14.01
N ASP A 107 -13.09 4.36 -13.91
CA ASP A 107 -14.50 4.09 -14.22
C ASP A 107 -14.81 3.91 -15.72
N GLY A 108 -13.83 4.17 -16.59
CA GLY A 108 -13.99 4.14 -18.04
C GLY A 108 -14.15 5.52 -18.68
N ASN A 109 -14.51 5.51 -19.96
CA ASN A 109 -14.54 6.70 -20.83
C ASN A 109 -15.94 7.30 -21.02
N GLU A 110 -16.96 6.65 -20.48
CA GLU A 110 -18.36 7.08 -20.55
C GLU A 110 -18.63 8.15 -19.49
N TRP A 111 -18.46 9.41 -19.88
CA TRP A 111 -18.71 10.56 -19.01
C TRP A 111 -19.75 11.48 -19.63
N ALA A 112 -20.68 11.95 -18.80
CA ALA A 112 -21.57 13.06 -19.14
C ALA A 112 -21.16 14.30 -18.34
N PRO A 113 -21.30 15.52 -18.91
CA PRO A 113 -21.15 16.75 -18.13
C PRO A 113 -22.13 16.79 -16.96
N LEU A 114 -21.63 17.09 -15.76
CA LEU A 114 -22.36 17.08 -14.50
C LEU A 114 -22.50 18.51 -13.95
N THR A 115 -23.62 18.80 -13.29
CA THR A 115 -23.82 20.06 -12.56
C THR A 115 -23.28 19.98 -11.14
N GLU A 116 -23.34 18.80 -10.55
CA GLU A 116 -22.90 18.48 -9.19
C GLU A 116 -22.10 17.17 -9.20
N TYR A 117 -21.05 17.11 -8.39
CA TYR A 117 -20.25 15.90 -8.21
C TYR A 117 -19.66 15.92 -6.80
N PRO A 118 -19.84 14.85 -6.01
CA PRO A 118 -19.22 14.76 -4.69
C PRO A 118 -17.70 14.67 -4.84
N ARG A 119 -16.98 15.45 -4.04
CA ARG A 119 -15.52 15.37 -3.97
C ARG A 119 -15.11 13.99 -3.47
N GLU A 120 -14.20 13.34 -4.18
CA GLU A 120 -13.65 12.04 -3.82
C GLU A 120 -12.13 12.11 -3.62
N THR A 121 -11.62 11.37 -2.64
CA THR A 121 -10.19 11.23 -2.39
C THR A 121 -9.86 9.75 -2.39
N PHE A 122 -8.96 9.34 -3.29
CA PHE A 122 -8.57 7.94 -3.39
C PHE A 122 -7.09 7.83 -3.75
N SER A 123 -6.54 6.64 -3.60
CA SER A 123 -5.16 6.36 -3.99
C SER A 123 -5.06 5.11 -4.83
N PHE A 124 -4.18 5.14 -5.81
CA PHE A 124 -3.77 3.96 -6.56
C PHE A 124 -2.28 3.70 -6.34
N VAL A 125 -1.82 2.49 -6.70
CA VAL A 125 -0.42 2.11 -6.62
C VAL A 125 0.06 1.62 -7.99
N LEU A 126 1.19 2.16 -8.41
CA LEU A 126 1.94 1.72 -9.58
C LEU A 126 3.16 0.95 -9.10
N THR A 127 3.37 -0.24 -9.66
CA THR A 127 4.52 -1.08 -9.35
C THR A 127 5.50 -1.04 -10.52
N ASN A 128 6.73 -0.65 -10.25
CA ASN A 128 7.83 -0.63 -11.21
C ASN A 128 8.39 -2.04 -11.44
N VAL A 129 9.23 -2.19 -12.46
CA VAL A 129 9.84 -3.47 -12.85
C VAL A 129 10.78 -4.03 -11.76
N ASP A 130 11.36 -3.15 -10.94
CA ASP A 130 12.20 -3.51 -9.80
C ASP A 130 11.40 -3.89 -8.54
N GLY A 131 10.06 -3.87 -8.62
CA GLY A 131 9.16 -4.11 -7.49
C GLY A 131 8.94 -2.90 -6.59
N SER A 132 9.58 -1.76 -6.87
CA SER A 132 9.31 -0.50 -6.15
C SER A 132 7.89 -0.02 -6.45
N ARG A 133 7.29 0.66 -5.47
CA ARG A 133 5.91 1.13 -5.55
C ARG A 133 5.85 2.64 -5.49
N LYS A 134 5.02 3.23 -6.36
CA LYS A 134 4.63 4.64 -6.35
C LYS A 134 3.15 4.74 -6.04
N ILE A 135 2.78 5.67 -5.17
CA ILE A 135 1.40 5.92 -4.76
C ILE A 135 0.93 7.18 -5.49
N GLY A 136 -0.22 7.10 -6.13
CA GLY A 136 -0.91 8.23 -6.73
C GLY A 136 -2.04 8.72 -5.85
N TYR A 137 -1.84 9.81 -5.13
CA TYR A 137 -2.85 10.46 -4.29
C TYR A 137 -3.75 11.32 -5.14
N CYS A 138 -5.02 10.94 -5.24
CA CYS A 138 -5.98 11.57 -6.14
C CYS A 138 -7.04 12.35 -5.37
N ARG A 139 -7.33 13.55 -5.85
CA ARG A 139 -8.50 14.34 -5.47
C ARG A 139 -9.34 14.58 -6.73
N ARG A 140 -10.49 13.91 -6.83
CA ARG A 140 -11.44 14.05 -7.93
C ARG A 140 -12.58 14.98 -7.53
N LEU A 141 -12.81 16.02 -8.32
CA LEU A 141 -13.83 17.03 -8.05
C LEU A 141 -14.34 17.71 -9.33
N LEU A 142 -15.51 18.34 -9.24
CA LEU A 142 -16.00 19.23 -10.29
C LEU A 142 -15.34 20.61 -10.17
N PRO A 143 -14.67 21.12 -11.22
CA PRO A 143 -14.05 22.44 -11.16
C PRO A 143 -15.10 23.54 -10.97
N ALA A 144 -14.75 24.63 -10.28
CA ALA A 144 -15.63 25.79 -10.10
C ALA A 144 -16.09 26.40 -11.45
N GLY A 145 -17.30 26.98 -11.48
CA GLY A 145 -17.96 27.42 -12.71
C GLY A 145 -19.49 27.31 -12.66
N ARG A 146 -20.16 27.70 -13.75
CA ARG A 146 -21.61 27.56 -13.92
C ARG A 146 -21.92 26.50 -14.97
N GLY A 147 -23.02 25.77 -14.76
CA GLY A 147 -23.53 24.78 -15.71
C GLY A 147 -22.81 23.43 -15.72
N PRO A 148 -23.15 22.56 -16.69
CA PRO A 148 -22.59 21.22 -16.81
C PRO A 148 -21.09 21.24 -17.13
N ARG A 149 -20.29 20.51 -16.35
CA ARG A 149 -18.82 20.43 -16.45
C ARG A 149 -18.35 19.00 -16.27
N LEU A 150 -17.12 18.73 -16.66
CA LEU A 150 -16.51 17.43 -16.42
C LEU A 150 -15.62 17.49 -15.17
N PRO A 151 -15.59 16.40 -14.37
CA PRO A 151 -14.69 16.33 -13.24
C PRO A 151 -13.23 16.36 -13.68
N LYS A 152 -12.37 16.82 -12.77
CA LYS A 152 -10.91 16.81 -12.90
C LYS A 152 -10.30 16.08 -11.72
N VAL A 153 -9.09 15.58 -11.92
CA VAL A 153 -8.32 14.88 -10.88
C VAL A 153 -6.99 15.58 -10.67
N TYR A 154 -6.72 16.00 -9.43
CA TYR A 154 -5.39 16.37 -8.97
C TYR A 154 -4.71 15.12 -8.44
N CYS A 155 -3.56 14.75 -9.02
CA CYS A 155 -2.85 13.54 -8.67
C CYS A 155 -1.40 13.87 -8.25
N ILE A 156 -1.04 13.51 -7.01
CA ILE A 156 0.35 13.58 -6.54
C ILE A 156 0.95 12.18 -6.60
N ILE A 157 2.09 12.04 -7.29
CA ILE A 157 2.84 10.79 -7.39
C ILE A 157 3.99 10.84 -6.39
N SER A 158 4.05 9.91 -5.44
CA SER A 158 5.14 9.80 -4.48
C SER A 158 5.46 8.35 -4.13
N CYS A 159 6.70 8.05 -3.79
CA CYS A 159 7.07 6.78 -3.16
C CYS A 159 6.74 6.79 -1.66
N LEU A 160 6.54 7.96 -1.06
CA LEU A 160 6.18 8.10 0.35
C LEU A 160 4.69 7.85 0.53
N GLY A 161 4.26 7.39 1.70
CA GLY A 161 2.84 7.47 1.98
C GLY A 161 2.42 7.79 3.38
N CYS A 162 2.71 9.03 3.69
CA CYS A 162 1.94 9.75 4.67
C CYS A 162 0.62 10.24 4.04
N PHE A 163 -0.43 9.40 4.05
CA PHE A 163 -1.74 9.68 3.43
C PHE A 163 -2.37 10.96 3.98
N GLY A 164 -2.33 11.13 5.30
CA GLY A 164 -2.84 12.33 5.96
C GLY A 164 -2.09 13.60 5.52
N LEU A 165 -0.78 13.51 5.31
CA LEU A 165 0.04 14.62 4.84
C LEU A 165 -0.27 14.95 3.38
N PHE A 166 -0.36 13.96 2.49
CA PHE A 166 -0.71 14.20 1.08
C PHE A 166 -2.16 14.68 0.92
N SER A 167 -3.09 14.25 1.78
CA SER A 167 -4.45 14.80 1.82
C SER A 167 -4.41 16.29 2.13
N LYS A 168 -3.63 16.72 3.15
CA LYS A 168 -3.45 18.14 3.46
C LYS A 168 -2.81 18.91 2.29
N ILE A 169 -1.81 18.32 1.61
CA ILE A 169 -1.22 18.94 0.42
C ILE A 169 -2.28 19.11 -0.69
N LEU A 170 -3.12 18.09 -0.93
CA LEU A 170 -4.19 18.16 -1.92
C LEU A 170 -5.26 19.21 -1.56
N ASP A 171 -5.58 19.39 -0.28
CA ASP A 171 -6.46 20.45 0.19
C ASP A 171 -5.89 21.84 -0.14
N GLU A 172 -4.58 22.03 0.08
CA GLU A 172 -3.88 23.27 -0.25
C GLU A 172 -3.73 23.52 -1.77
N VAL A 173 -3.60 22.47 -2.57
CA VAL A 173 -3.63 22.53 -4.05
C VAL A 173 -5.02 22.92 -4.53
N GLU A 174 -6.07 22.30 -4.00
CA GLU A 174 -7.47 22.60 -4.31
C GLU A 174 -7.80 24.06 -4.00
N LYS A 175 -7.45 24.54 -2.80
CA LYS A 175 -7.63 25.94 -2.37
C LYS A 175 -6.98 26.92 -3.35
N ARG A 176 -5.73 26.67 -3.76
CA ARG A 176 -4.99 27.55 -4.69
C ARG A 176 -5.55 27.51 -6.10
N HIS A 177 -6.03 26.35 -6.55
CA HIS A 177 -6.62 26.22 -7.87
C HIS A 177 -7.88 27.07 -8.03
N GLN A 178 -8.69 27.25 -6.96
CA GLN A 178 -9.87 28.12 -6.99
C GLN A 178 -9.51 29.59 -7.30
N ILE A 179 -8.26 29.98 -7.09
CA ILE A 179 -7.74 31.31 -7.38
C ILE A 179 -7.09 31.34 -8.76
N SER A 180 -6.03 30.55 -8.97
CA SER A 180 -5.36 30.41 -10.26
C SER A 180 -4.35 29.26 -10.24
N LEU A 181 -4.22 28.56 -11.38
CA LEU A 181 -3.18 27.56 -11.60
C LEU A 181 -1.76 28.12 -11.38
N ALA A 182 -1.54 29.42 -11.59
CA ALA A 182 -0.24 30.06 -11.41
C ALA A 182 0.23 30.05 -9.94
N VAL A 183 -0.69 30.03 -8.97
CA VAL A 183 -0.38 30.06 -7.53
C VAL A 183 0.01 28.67 -7.00
N ILE A 184 -0.32 27.60 -7.74
CA ILE A 184 0.07 26.23 -7.39
C ILE A 184 1.59 26.05 -7.53
N TYR A 185 2.20 26.63 -8.58
CA TYR A 185 3.62 26.43 -8.87
C TYR A 185 4.54 26.84 -7.70
N PRO A 186 4.46 28.06 -7.12
CA PRO A 186 5.31 28.45 -6.00
C PRO A 186 5.14 27.54 -4.77
N PHE A 187 3.91 27.12 -4.48
CA PHE A 187 3.63 26.20 -3.37
C PHE A 187 4.29 24.83 -3.58
N MET A 188 4.11 24.24 -4.76
CA MET A 188 4.70 22.94 -5.07
C MET A 188 6.22 23.00 -5.18
N GLN A 189 6.77 24.14 -5.61
CA GLN A 189 8.22 24.38 -5.60
C GLN A 189 8.76 24.43 -4.15
N GLY A 190 8.10 25.16 -3.25
CA GLY A 190 8.46 25.19 -1.83
C GLY A 190 8.41 23.80 -1.18
N LEU A 191 7.43 22.97 -1.55
CA LEU A 191 7.38 21.56 -1.11
C LEU A 191 8.56 20.72 -1.60
N ARG A 192 9.02 20.92 -2.84
CA ARG A 192 10.17 20.17 -3.40
C ARG A 192 11.50 20.56 -2.74
N GLU A 193 11.63 21.83 -2.37
CA GLU A 193 12.82 22.38 -1.69
C GLU A 193 12.85 22.02 -0.20
N ALA A 194 11.69 21.77 0.40
CA ALA A 194 11.61 21.31 1.78
C ALA A 194 12.02 19.83 1.91
N ALA A 195 12.74 19.52 2.99
CA ALA A 195 13.04 18.15 3.36
C ALA A 195 11.77 17.45 3.87
N PHE A 196 11.58 16.17 3.52
CA PHE A 196 10.50 15.39 4.11
C PHE A 196 10.69 15.26 5.64
N PRO A 197 9.67 15.54 6.47
CA PRO A 197 9.80 15.48 7.92
C PRO A 197 10.14 14.06 8.42
N ALA A 198 11.00 13.97 9.43
CA ALA A 198 11.18 12.74 10.21
C ALA A 198 9.91 12.41 11.03
N PRO A 199 9.70 11.15 11.46
CA PRO A 199 8.54 10.78 12.27
C PRO A 199 8.36 11.69 13.50
N GLY A 200 7.14 12.15 13.73
CA GLY A 200 6.78 13.09 14.81
C GLY A 200 7.30 14.53 14.62
N LYS A 201 7.92 14.87 13.49
CA LYS A 201 8.39 16.23 13.17
C LYS A 201 7.44 16.94 12.22
N THR A 202 7.53 18.27 12.23
CA THR A 202 6.72 19.16 11.41
C THR A 202 7.61 20.00 10.51
N VAL A 203 7.21 20.14 9.25
CA VAL A 203 7.74 21.10 8.29
C VAL A 203 6.71 22.22 8.10
N THR A 204 7.15 23.47 8.17
CA THR A 204 6.30 24.62 7.91
C THR A 204 6.71 25.31 6.61
N LEU A 205 5.77 25.43 5.69
CA LEU A 205 5.97 26.07 4.40
C LEU A 205 5.36 27.46 4.42
N LYS A 206 6.12 28.44 3.92
CA LYS A 206 5.60 29.79 3.66
C LYS A 206 5.00 29.79 2.26
N SER A 207 3.73 30.16 2.16
CA SER A 207 3.06 30.27 0.86
C SER A 207 2.31 31.58 0.77
N PHE A 208 2.48 32.28 -0.35
CA PHE A 208 1.75 33.51 -0.62
C PHE A 208 0.51 33.20 -1.45
N ILE A 209 -0.64 33.70 -1.01
CA ILE A 209 -1.90 33.65 -1.74
C ILE A 209 -2.32 35.09 -2.08
N PRO A 210 -2.62 35.42 -3.35
CA PRO A 210 -3.18 36.72 -3.72
C PRO A 210 -4.40 37.04 -2.84
N ASP A 211 -4.53 38.30 -2.40
CA ASP A 211 -5.60 38.81 -1.52
C ASP A 211 -5.60 38.29 -0.06
N SER A 212 -5.04 37.11 0.22
CA SER A 212 -4.96 36.54 1.59
C SER A 212 -3.62 36.78 2.30
N GLY A 213 -2.57 37.12 1.55
CA GLY A 213 -1.24 37.38 2.08
C GLY A 213 -0.40 36.10 2.29
N THR A 214 0.56 36.17 3.22
CA THR A 214 1.45 35.05 3.54
C THR A 214 0.84 34.11 4.56
N GLU A 215 0.62 32.86 4.17
CA GLU A 215 0.17 31.78 5.04
C GLU A 215 1.31 30.82 5.39
N PHE A 216 1.18 30.17 6.55
CA PHE A 216 2.10 29.14 7.03
C PHE A 216 1.38 27.79 7.07
N ILE A 217 1.81 26.86 6.23
CA ILE A 217 1.24 25.51 6.14
C ILE A 217 2.12 24.56 6.93
N SER A 218 1.55 23.91 7.95
CA SER A 218 2.26 22.95 8.80
C SER A 218 1.93 21.51 8.40
N LEU A 219 2.96 20.79 7.98
CA LEU A 219 2.90 19.39 7.57
C LEU A 219 3.65 18.53 8.59
N THR A 220 2.89 17.78 9.39
CA THR A 220 3.43 16.91 10.44
C THR A 220 3.39 15.47 9.99
N ARG A 221 4.51 14.76 10.14
CA ARG A 221 4.56 13.31 9.97
C ARG A 221 4.16 12.64 11.29
N PRO A 222 3.25 11.65 11.28
CA PRO A 222 2.92 10.86 12.46
C PRO A 222 4.16 10.25 13.14
N LEU A 223 4.06 9.95 14.43
CA LEU A 223 5.15 9.31 15.17
C LEU A 223 5.28 7.83 14.79
N ASP A 224 4.15 7.12 14.67
CA ASP A 224 4.14 5.75 14.18
C ASP A 224 4.12 5.73 12.65
N SER A 225 5.25 5.31 12.08
CA SER A 225 5.43 5.28 10.63
C SER A 225 4.70 4.13 9.94
N HIS A 226 4.32 3.07 10.66
CA HIS A 226 3.65 1.92 10.09
C HIS A 226 2.19 2.25 9.69
N LEU A 227 1.52 3.12 10.44
CA LEU A 227 0.12 3.48 10.23
C LEU A 227 -0.07 4.75 9.39
N GLU A 228 1.01 5.32 8.84
CA GLU A 228 1.01 6.56 8.04
C GLU A 228 0.05 6.53 6.82
N HIS A 229 -0.26 5.32 6.34
CA HIS A 229 -0.95 5.07 5.09
C HIS A 229 -2.40 4.57 5.25
N VAL A 230 -2.91 4.52 6.48
CA VAL A 230 -4.03 3.63 6.80
C VAL A 230 -5.18 4.38 7.46
N ASP A 231 -6.40 4.01 7.07
CA ASP A 231 -7.63 4.39 7.73
C ASP A 231 -8.50 3.14 7.91
N PHE A 232 -8.44 2.53 9.10
CA PHE A 232 -9.23 1.34 9.41
C PHE A 232 -10.71 1.64 9.60
N SER A 233 -11.11 2.90 9.79
CA SER A 233 -12.52 3.28 9.94
C SER A 233 -13.34 2.89 8.71
N SER A 234 -12.75 3.04 7.51
CA SER A 234 -13.36 2.65 6.25
C SER A 234 -13.62 1.16 6.17
N LEU A 235 -12.67 0.34 6.63
CA LEU A 235 -12.80 -1.13 6.66
C LEU A 235 -13.88 -1.57 7.66
N LEU A 236 -13.89 -0.98 8.85
CA LEU A 236 -14.88 -1.27 9.91
C LEU A 236 -16.29 -0.83 9.57
N ARG A 237 -16.45 0.22 8.74
CA ARG A 237 -17.76 0.66 8.23
C ARG A 237 -18.35 -0.34 7.24
N CYS A 238 -17.50 -1.06 6.51
CA CYS A 238 -17.91 -2.00 5.46
C CYS A 238 -18.01 -3.45 5.93
N LEU A 239 -17.21 -3.86 6.91
CA LEU A 239 -17.02 -5.26 7.28
C LEU A 239 -17.05 -5.47 8.80
N ARG A 240 -17.58 -6.62 9.22
CA ARG A 240 -17.48 -7.04 10.62
C ARG A 240 -16.11 -7.69 10.88
N PHE A 241 -15.77 -7.84 12.15
CA PHE A 241 -14.46 -8.36 12.56
C PHE A 241 -14.20 -9.77 12.00
N GLU A 242 -15.22 -10.61 11.86
CA GLU A 242 -15.08 -11.97 11.33
C GLU A 242 -14.71 -11.97 9.84
N GLN A 243 -15.25 -11.05 9.05
CA GLN A 243 -14.87 -10.90 7.64
C GLN A 243 -13.45 -10.35 7.52
N ILE A 244 -13.09 -9.35 8.33
CA ILE A 244 -11.73 -8.79 8.36
C ILE A 244 -10.71 -9.87 8.70
N LEU A 245 -11.02 -10.74 9.67
CA LEU A 245 -10.17 -11.85 10.04
C LEU A 245 -9.99 -12.87 8.91
N GLN A 246 -11.04 -13.16 8.13
CA GLN A 246 -10.96 -14.07 6.98
C GLN A 246 -10.19 -13.47 5.80
N ILE A 247 -10.29 -12.15 5.59
CA ILE A 247 -9.46 -11.41 4.63
C ILE A 247 -7.99 -11.49 5.07
N PHE A 248 -7.70 -11.23 6.34
CA PHE A 248 -6.36 -11.37 6.90
C PHE A 248 -5.83 -12.80 6.73
N ALA A 249 -6.65 -13.82 7.02
CA ALA A 249 -6.31 -15.23 6.84
C ALA A 249 -5.93 -15.56 5.38
N SER A 250 -6.68 -15.02 4.42
CA SER A 250 -6.39 -15.18 2.99
C SER A 250 -5.13 -14.43 2.58
N ALA A 251 -4.92 -13.24 3.12
CA ALA A 251 -3.76 -12.40 2.81
C ALA A 251 -2.46 -13.02 3.35
N VAL A 252 -2.44 -13.57 4.56
CA VAL A 252 -1.22 -14.22 5.10
C VAL A 252 -0.83 -15.47 4.33
N LEU A 253 -1.73 -16.09 3.56
CA LEU A 253 -1.40 -17.20 2.65
C LEU A 253 -1.24 -16.77 1.19
N GLU A 254 -1.14 -15.46 0.93
CA GLU A 254 -0.93 -14.92 -0.42
C GLU A 254 -1.99 -15.40 -1.41
N ARG A 255 -3.27 -15.29 -1.04
CA ARG A 255 -4.37 -15.63 -1.94
C ARG A 255 -4.68 -14.51 -2.94
N ARG A 256 -5.50 -14.84 -3.94
CA ARG A 256 -6.11 -13.86 -4.85
C ARG A 256 -7.31 -13.22 -4.16
N ILE A 257 -7.24 -11.93 -3.89
CA ILE A 257 -8.28 -11.18 -3.16
C ILE A 257 -8.75 -10.02 -4.02
N ILE A 258 -10.06 -9.97 -4.28
CA ILE A 258 -10.71 -8.88 -5.01
C ILE A 258 -11.68 -8.18 -4.05
N PHE A 259 -11.60 -6.86 -4.00
CA PHE A 259 -12.55 -6.02 -3.28
C PHE A 259 -13.45 -5.29 -4.27
N LEU A 260 -14.74 -5.26 -4.00
CA LEU A 260 -15.74 -4.50 -4.75
C LEU A 260 -16.31 -3.38 -3.90
N ALA A 261 -16.35 -2.16 -4.43
CA ALA A 261 -17.06 -1.04 -3.85
C ALA A 261 -17.56 -0.07 -4.92
N GLU A 262 -18.59 0.71 -4.61
CA GLU A 262 -19.08 1.78 -5.48
C GLU A 262 -18.13 2.97 -5.52
N GLY A 263 -17.70 3.46 -4.35
CA GLY A 263 -16.86 4.65 -4.21
C GLY A 263 -15.36 4.36 -4.20
N LEU A 264 -14.59 5.14 -4.96
CA LEU A 264 -13.13 4.99 -5.05
C LEU A 264 -12.39 5.21 -3.73
N SER A 265 -12.89 6.15 -2.92
CA SER A 265 -12.34 6.44 -1.60
C SER A 265 -12.42 5.20 -0.71
N THR A 266 -13.63 4.61 -0.59
CA THR A 266 -13.86 3.40 0.22
C THR A 266 -13.07 2.22 -0.29
N LEU A 267 -13.04 2.02 -1.62
CA LEU A 267 -12.30 0.93 -2.25
C LEU A 267 -10.81 0.97 -1.89
N SER A 268 -10.14 2.08 -2.22
CA SER A 268 -8.70 2.23 -1.97
C SER A 268 -8.36 2.16 -0.48
N GLN A 269 -9.11 2.85 0.38
CA GLN A 269 -8.87 2.86 1.82
C GLN A 269 -9.00 1.46 2.44
N CYS A 270 -10.04 0.69 2.08
CA CYS A 270 -10.22 -0.67 2.59
C CYS A 270 -9.07 -1.60 2.19
N ILE A 271 -8.56 -1.48 0.97
CA ILE A 271 -7.46 -2.33 0.48
C ILE A 271 -6.14 -1.96 1.16
N HIS A 272 -5.86 -0.66 1.33
CA HIS A 272 -4.71 -0.20 2.11
C HIS A 272 -4.78 -0.68 3.56
N ALA A 273 -5.96 -0.62 4.19
CA ALA A 273 -6.19 -1.14 5.53
C ALA A 273 -5.99 -2.66 5.61
N ALA A 274 -6.55 -3.43 4.68
CA ALA A 274 -6.37 -4.89 4.65
C ALA A 274 -4.90 -5.29 4.49
N ALA A 275 -4.14 -4.58 3.63
CA ALA A 275 -2.71 -4.82 3.47
C ALA A 275 -1.91 -4.47 4.75
N ALA A 276 -2.30 -3.41 5.47
CA ALA A 276 -1.62 -2.99 6.69
C ALA A 276 -1.77 -3.98 7.86
N LEU A 277 -2.80 -4.83 7.86
CA LEU A 277 -2.94 -5.91 8.83
C LEU A 277 -1.78 -6.92 8.78
N LEU A 278 -1.01 -6.95 7.69
CA LEU A 278 0.11 -7.87 7.49
C LEU A 278 1.39 -7.44 8.22
N TYR A 279 1.46 -6.23 8.79
CA TYR A 279 2.67 -5.75 9.45
C TYR A 279 3.17 -6.72 10.54
N PRO A 280 4.47 -7.05 10.57
CA PRO A 280 5.61 -6.36 9.93
C PRO A 280 5.89 -6.77 8.47
N PHE A 281 5.07 -7.64 7.89
CA PHE A 281 5.24 -8.11 6.52
C PHE A 281 4.62 -7.12 5.52
N SER A 282 5.20 -7.07 4.33
CA SER A 282 4.69 -6.26 3.22
C SER A 282 4.19 -7.16 2.11
N TRP A 283 2.97 -6.93 1.62
CA TRP A 283 2.41 -7.68 0.48
C TRP A 283 3.38 -7.70 -0.69
N ALA A 284 3.77 -8.89 -1.13
CA ALA A 284 4.87 -9.09 -2.07
C ALA A 284 4.44 -9.14 -3.54
N HIS A 285 3.14 -9.33 -3.79
CA HIS A 285 2.62 -9.63 -5.13
C HIS A 285 1.91 -8.42 -5.75
N THR A 286 1.19 -8.64 -6.86
CA THR A 286 0.39 -7.62 -7.54
C THR A 286 -0.55 -6.93 -6.54
N TYR A 287 -0.48 -5.61 -6.51
CA TYR A 287 -1.22 -4.77 -5.58
C TYR A 287 -1.78 -3.56 -6.32
N ILE A 288 -3.09 -3.55 -6.55
CA ILE A 288 -3.77 -2.49 -7.32
C ILE A 288 -5.04 -2.07 -6.58
N PRO A 289 -4.96 -1.09 -5.66
CA PRO A 289 -6.12 -0.65 -4.87
C PRO A 289 -7.30 -0.16 -5.72
N VAL A 290 -7.04 0.32 -6.93
CA VAL A 290 -8.05 0.78 -7.87
C VAL A 290 -7.65 0.32 -9.26
N VAL A 291 -8.31 -0.73 -9.76
CA VAL A 291 -8.10 -1.27 -11.10
C VAL A 291 -8.93 -0.44 -12.09
N PRO A 292 -8.30 0.15 -13.13
CA PRO A 292 -9.04 0.80 -14.21
C PRO A 292 -9.69 -0.23 -15.12
N GLU A 293 -10.78 0.15 -15.78
CA GLU A 293 -11.53 -0.69 -16.74
C GLU A 293 -10.60 -1.42 -17.74
N SER A 294 -9.66 -0.69 -18.32
CA SER A 294 -8.69 -1.23 -19.30
C SER A 294 -7.77 -2.35 -18.77
N LEU A 295 -7.73 -2.57 -17.46
CA LEU A 295 -6.89 -3.56 -16.79
C LEU A 295 -7.71 -4.63 -16.04
N LEU A 296 -9.01 -4.75 -16.29
CA LEU A 296 -9.87 -5.73 -15.61
C LEU A 296 -9.41 -7.19 -15.82
N ASP A 297 -8.80 -7.51 -16.96
CA ASP A 297 -8.22 -8.84 -17.24
C ASP A 297 -7.16 -9.28 -16.20
N THR A 298 -6.65 -8.35 -15.37
CA THR A 298 -5.73 -8.66 -14.27
C THR A 298 -6.33 -9.67 -13.28
N VAL A 299 -7.66 -9.71 -13.12
CA VAL A 299 -8.33 -10.67 -12.21
C VAL A 299 -8.16 -12.13 -12.64
N CYS A 300 -7.82 -12.38 -13.91
CA CYS A 300 -7.52 -13.70 -14.46
C CYS A 300 -6.07 -14.15 -14.18
N CYS A 301 -5.26 -13.34 -13.50
CA CYS A 301 -3.86 -13.66 -13.26
C CYS A 301 -3.72 -14.88 -12.32
N PRO A 302 -2.89 -15.88 -12.67
CA PRO A 302 -2.72 -17.08 -11.84
C PRO A 302 -1.82 -16.84 -10.61
N THR A 303 -1.12 -15.71 -10.52
CA THR A 303 -0.32 -15.40 -9.33
C THR A 303 -1.20 -14.74 -8.26
N PRO A 304 -0.78 -14.75 -6.98
CA PRO A 304 -1.44 -13.99 -5.94
C PRO A 304 -1.60 -12.51 -6.33
N PHE A 305 -2.69 -11.89 -5.91
CA PHE A 305 -2.91 -10.47 -6.07
C PHE A 305 -3.89 -9.96 -5.01
N MET A 306 -3.83 -8.65 -4.75
CA MET A 306 -4.81 -7.94 -3.96
C MET A 306 -5.25 -6.72 -4.76
N VAL A 307 -6.49 -6.71 -5.24
CA VAL A 307 -6.99 -5.70 -6.18
C VAL A 307 -8.36 -5.16 -5.79
N GLY A 308 -8.61 -3.91 -6.16
CA GLY A 308 -9.90 -3.25 -5.99
C GLY A 308 -10.57 -2.96 -7.31
N VAL A 309 -11.81 -3.39 -7.46
CA VAL A 309 -12.62 -3.18 -8.66
C VAL A 309 -13.89 -2.44 -8.28
N GLN A 310 -14.34 -1.53 -9.13
CA GLN A 310 -15.62 -0.87 -8.90
C GLN A 310 -16.79 -1.82 -9.13
N THR A 311 -17.84 -1.70 -8.31
CA THR A 311 -19.02 -2.56 -8.40
C THR A 311 -19.71 -2.52 -9.77
N ARG A 312 -19.59 -1.42 -10.52
CA ARG A 312 -20.09 -1.34 -11.92
C ARG A 312 -19.54 -2.44 -12.83
N PHE A 313 -18.33 -2.94 -12.55
CA PHE A 313 -17.67 -3.99 -13.31
C PHE A 313 -17.87 -5.39 -12.69
N GLN A 314 -18.70 -5.52 -11.64
CA GLN A 314 -18.91 -6.78 -10.93
C GLN A 314 -19.28 -7.92 -11.88
N GLN A 315 -20.22 -7.69 -12.81
CA GLN A 315 -20.65 -8.74 -13.74
C GLN A 315 -19.50 -9.24 -14.60
N GLN A 316 -18.70 -8.32 -15.17
CA GLN A 316 -17.52 -8.67 -15.96
C GLN A 316 -16.47 -9.45 -15.15
N VAL A 317 -16.27 -9.10 -13.87
CA VAL A 317 -15.41 -9.87 -12.96
C VAL A 317 -15.98 -11.27 -12.74
N MET A 318 -17.29 -11.40 -12.47
CA MET A 318 -17.93 -12.70 -12.24
C MET A 318 -17.91 -13.61 -13.48
N ASP A 319 -17.97 -13.03 -14.67
CA ASP A 319 -17.89 -13.75 -15.95
C ASP A 319 -16.45 -14.15 -16.32
N SER A 320 -15.45 -13.60 -15.61
CA SER A 320 -14.04 -13.90 -15.85
C SER A 320 -13.64 -15.26 -15.28
N PRO A 321 -12.75 -16.02 -15.95
CA PRO A 321 -12.30 -17.31 -15.47
C PRO A 321 -11.35 -17.15 -14.28
N MET A 322 -11.92 -17.16 -13.07
CA MET A 322 -11.21 -17.02 -11.81
C MET A 322 -11.19 -18.33 -11.03
N GLU A 323 -10.04 -18.68 -10.45
CA GLU A 323 -9.88 -19.84 -9.57
C GLU A 323 -9.41 -19.37 -8.18
N GLU A 324 -9.89 -20.02 -7.11
CA GLU A 324 -9.42 -19.79 -5.72
C GLU A 324 -9.34 -18.29 -5.32
N VAL A 325 -10.38 -17.52 -5.67
CA VAL A 325 -10.48 -16.09 -5.35
C VAL A 325 -11.38 -15.85 -4.15
N LEU A 326 -10.94 -14.98 -3.23
CA LEU A 326 -11.81 -14.35 -2.25
C LEU A 326 -12.36 -13.05 -2.83
N LEU A 327 -13.66 -13.03 -3.16
CA LEU A 327 -14.34 -11.85 -3.72
C LEU A 327 -15.19 -11.17 -2.63
N VAL A 328 -14.72 -10.01 -2.18
CA VAL A 328 -15.28 -9.24 -1.06
C VAL A 328 -16.18 -8.12 -1.58
N ASN A 329 -17.45 -8.13 -1.21
CA ASN A 329 -18.37 -7.02 -1.45
C ASN A 329 -18.39 -6.07 -0.25
N LEU A 330 -17.77 -4.89 -0.40
CA LEU A 330 -17.69 -3.87 0.66
C LEU A 330 -18.99 -3.07 0.82
N CYS A 331 -19.91 -3.13 -0.14
CA CYS A 331 -21.21 -2.47 -0.05
C CYS A 331 -22.16 -3.24 0.86
N GLU A 332 -22.18 -4.57 0.75
CA GLU A 332 -23.04 -5.45 1.55
C GLU A 332 -22.34 -6.04 2.79
N GLY A 333 -21.00 -5.97 2.83
CA GLY A 333 -20.20 -6.59 3.88
C GLY A 333 -20.19 -8.12 3.81
N THR A 334 -20.27 -8.67 2.59
CA THR A 334 -20.41 -10.11 2.30
C THR A 334 -19.27 -10.61 1.41
N PHE A 335 -19.12 -11.94 1.32
CA PHE A 335 -18.25 -12.57 0.33
C PHE A 335 -19.12 -13.16 -0.78
N LEU A 336 -18.88 -12.74 -2.02
CA LEU A 336 -19.55 -13.28 -3.20
C LEU A 336 -18.92 -14.60 -3.64
N MET A 337 -17.61 -14.74 -3.40
CA MET A 337 -16.85 -15.97 -3.61
C MET A 337 -15.89 -16.17 -2.45
N SER A 338 -15.68 -17.43 -2.08
CA SER A 338 -14.73 -17.84 -1.04
C SER A 338 -14.05 -19.13 -1.47
N VAL A 339 -12.85 -19.37 -0.96
CA VAL A 339 -12.10 -20.62 -1.16
C VAL A 339 -12.65 -21.73 -0.25
N GLY A 340 -13.20 -21.35 0.91
CA GLY A 340 -13.99 -22.21 1.79
C GLY A 340 -13.28 -22.69 3.05
N ASP A 341 -11.97 -22.49 3.16
CA ASP A 341 -11.15 -22.86 4.33
C ASP A 341 -10.64 -21.66 5.13
N GLU A 342 -11.11 -20.43 4.86
CA GLU A 342 -10.61 -19.18 5.46
C GLU A 342 -10.62 -19.23 7.00
N LYS A 343 -11.65 -19.85 7.58
CA LYS A 343 -11.83 -20.01 9.04
C LYS A 343 -10.84 -20.99 9.66
N ASP A 344 -10.26 -21.88 8.87
CA ASP A 344 -9.37 -22.95 9.33
C ASP A 344 -7.87 -22.64 9.14
N ILE A 345 -7.55 -21.53 8.47
CA ILE A 345 -6.16 -21.12 8.21
C ILE A 345 -5.44 -20.74 9.50
N LEU A 346 -6.07 -19.90 10.32
CA LEU A 346 -5.47 -19.33 11.51
C LEU A 346 -5.69 -20.23 12.75
N PRO A 347 -4.77 -20.27 13.72
CA PRO A 347 -4.99 -21.03 14.96
C PRO A 347 -6.22 -20.51 15.74
N PRO A 348 -7.20 -21.36 16.13
CA PRO A 348 -8.48 -20.91 16.70
C PRO A 348 -8.33 -19.98 17.92
N LYS A 349 -7.45 -20.33 18.87
CA LYS A 349 -7.19 -19.49 20.05
C LYS A 349 -6.70 -18.08 19.69
N LEU A 350 -5.93 -17.93 18.60
CA LEU A 350 -5.45 -16.63 18.18
C LEU A 350 -6.52 -15.85 17.41
N GLN A 351 -7.46 -16.54 16.77
CA GLN A 351 -8.65 -15.92 16.19
C GLN A 351 -9.52 -15.32 17.29
N ASP A 352 -9.82 -16.12 18.32
CA ASP A 352 -10.59 -15.67 19.50
C ASP A 352 -9.91 -14.48 20.18
N ASP A 353 -8.59 -14.55 20.42
CA ASP A 353 -7.81 -13.44 20.98
C ASP A 353 -7.97 -12.13 20.16
N ILE A 354 -7.97 -12.22 18.83
CA ILE A 354 -8.13 -11.05 17.94
C ILE A 354 -9.55 -10.49 18.06
N LEU A 355 -10.57 -11.34 17.93
CA LEU A 355 -11.98 -10.92 17.99
C LEU A 355 -12.31 -10.30 19.35
N ASP A 356 -11.88 -10.93 20.44
CA ASP A 356 -12.03 -10.40 21.80
C ASP A 356 -11.36 -9.04 21.98
N SER A 357 -10.17 -8.85 21.41
CA SER A 357 -9.43 -7.59 21.53
C SER A 357 -10.12 -6.47 20.75
N LEU A 358 -10.57 -6.77 19.53
CA LEU A 358 -11.29 -5.82 18.68
C LEU A 358 -12.62 -5.40 19.33
N GLY A 359 -13.35 -6.33 19.95
CA GLY A 359 -14.64 -6.08 20.59
C GLY A 359 -14.58 -5.25 21.89
N ARG A 360 -13.42 -5.13 22.54
CA ARG A 360 -13.27 -4.44 23.84
C ARG A 360 -13.16 -2.91 23.74
N GLY A 361 -13.08 -2.32 22.55
CA GLY A 361 -12.75 -0.90 22.35
C GLY A 361 -13.78 -0.03 21.62
N THR A 362 -15.00 -0.51 21.37
CA THR A 362 -15.98 0.20 20.50
C THR A 362 -16.79 1.31 21.19
N ASN A 363 -16.58 1.56 22.49
CA ASN A 363 -17.52 2.36 23.30
C ASN A 363 -17.05 3.78 23.65
N GLU A 364 -15.84 4.20 23.27
CA GLU A 364 -15.34 5.55 23.52
C GLU A 364 -15.07 6.32 22.21
N PRO A 365 -15.22 7.66 22.21
CA PRO A 365 -14.83 8.47 21.05
C PRO A 365 -13.31 8.38 20.84
N GLN A 366 -12.91 7.65 19.80
CA GLN A 366 -11.51 7.46 19.42
C GLN A 366 -11.13 8.44 18.30
N THR A 367 -9.91 8.97 18.35
CA THR A 367 -9.32 9.61 17.16
C THR A 367 -9.02 8.55 16.09
N SER A 368 -8.81 8.97 14.84
CA SER A 368 -8.45 8.05 13.76
C SER A 368 -7.16 7.27 14.08
N GLU A 369 -6.18 7.92 14.69
CA GLU A 369 -4.93 7.30 15.12
C GLU A 369 -5.16 6.24 16.21
N GLN A 370 -5.96 6.55 17.22
CA GLN A 370 -6.29 5.60 18.30
C GLN A 370 -7.05 4.38 17.77
N LEU A 371 -7.98 4.60 16.84
CA LEU A 371 -8.70 3.52 16.18
C LEU A 371 -7.74 2.64 15.39
N ASN A 372 -6.82 3.25 14.64
CA ASN A 372 -5.85 2.50 13.84
C ASN A 372 -4.90 1.65 14.70
N GLU A 373 -4.43 2.17 15.83
CA GLU A 373 -3.64 1.41 16.80
C GLU A 373 -4.46 0.27 17.44
N HIS A 374 -5.72 0.54 17.81
CA HIS A 374 -6.64 -0.47 18.38
C HIS A 374 -6.88 -1.63 17.41
N VAL A 375 -7.09 -1.34 16.12
CA VAL A 375 -7.33 -2.36 15.10
C VAL A 375 -6.06 -3.12 14.76
N SER A 376 -4.92 -2.45 14.58
CA SER A 376 -3.68 -3.11 14.16
C SER A 376 -3.03 -3.94 15.28
N GLY A 377 -3.13 -3.50 16.53
CA GLY A 377 -2.49 -4.11 17.69
C GLY A 377 -2.70 -5.63 17.81
N PRO A 378 -3.94 -6.17 17.74
CA PRO A 378 -4.21 -7.60 17.81
C PRO A 378 -3.52 -8.42 16.71
N PHE A 379 -3.41 -7.89 15.48
CA PHE A 379 -2.73 -8.54 14.37
C PHE A 379 -1.20 -8.51 14.54
N VAL A 380 -0.65 -7.42 15.08
CA VAL A 380 0.76 -7.37 15.48
C VAL A 380 1.05 -8.42 16.55
N GLN A 381 0.18 -8.53 17.57
CA GLN A 381 0.31 -9.53 18.63
C GLN A 381 0.20 -10.96 18.09
N PHE A 382 -0.63 -11.21 17.07
CA PHE A 382 -0.67 -12.48 16.35
C PHE A 382 0.72 -12.84 15.83
N PHE A 383 1.36 -11.93 15.08
CA PHE A 383 2.70 -12.17 14.54
C PHE A 383 3.76 -12.29 15.64
N VAL A 384 3.71 -11.49 16.69
CA VAL A 384 4.63 -11.66 17.84
C VAL A 384 4.54 -13.07 18.42
N LYS A 385 3.33 -13.61 18.60
CA LYS A 385 3.09 -14.96 19.14
C LYS A 385 3.47 -16.09 18.18
N THR A 386 3.36 -15.88 16.85
CA THR A 386 3.61 -16.94 15.85
C THR A 386 5.01 -16.91 15.26
N VAL A 387 5.60 -15.73 15.09
CA VAL A 387 6.87 -15.53 14.39
C VAL A 387 7.90 -14.71 15.18
N GLY A 388 7.53 -14.08 16.30
CA GLY A 388 8.43 -13.20 17.06
C GLY A 388 9.75 -13.83 17.51
N HIS A 389 9.83 -15.16 17.60
CA HIS A 389 11.06 -15.89 17.92
C HIS A 389 12.02 -16.09 16.74
N TYR A 390 11.74 -15.54 15.55
CA TYR A 390 12.53 -15.76 14.33
C TYR A 390 14.02 -15.48 14.48
N ALA A 391 14.39 -14.41 15.20
CA ALA A 391 15.76 -13.96 15.34
C ALA A 391 16.66 -15.03 15.98
N SER A 392 16.13 -15.84 16.91
CA SER A 392 16.86 -16.95 17.55
C SER A 392 17.19 -18.10 16.59
N TYR A 393 16.63 -18.09 15.37
CA TYR A 393 16.79 -19.14 14.37
C TYR A 393 17.58 -18.66 13.14
N ILE A 394 18.16 -17.46 13.18
CA ILE A 394 19.13 -16.98 12.20
C ILE A 394 20.54 -17.26 12.74
N LYS A 395 21.23 -18.27 12.19
CA LYS A 395 22.64 -18.49 12.51
C LYS A 395 23.51 -17.64 11.61
N ARG A 396 24.44 -16.89 12.20
CA ARG A 396 25.39 -16.07 11.45
C ARG A 396 26.70 -16.80 11.27
N GLU A 397 27.20 -16.78 10.05
CA GLU A 397 28.54 -17.26 9.73
C GLU A 397 29.60 -16.18 10.01
N ALA A 398 30.88 -16.58 9.94
CA ALA A 398 32.01 -15.68 10.20
C ALA A 398 32.07 -14.47 9.24
N ASN A 399 31.54 -14.63 8.02
CA ASN A 399 31.41 -13.58 7.00
C ASN A 399 30.27 -12.57 7.30
N GLY A 400 29.48 -12.78 8.36
CA GLY A 400 28.35 -11.92 8.75
C GLY A 400 27.01 -12.27 8.11
N GLN A 401 26.97 -13.17 7.12
CA GLN A 401 25.75 -13.63 6.48
C GLN A 401 24.91 -14.48 7.44
N GLY A 402 23.61 -14.16 7.54
CA GLY A 402 22.64 -14.95 8.29
C GLY A 402 22.07 -16.10 7.46
N HIS A 403 21.84 -17.24 8.10
CA HIS A 403 21.12 -18.38 7.55
C HIS A 403 19.98 -18.82 8.47
N PHE A 404 18.76 -18.74 7.97
CA PHE A 404 17.54 -19.05 8.70
C PHE A 404 17.21 -20.54 8.76
N GLN A 405 16.91 -21.02 9.97
CA GLN A 405 16.65 -22.43 10.24
C GLN A 405 15.17 -22.74 10.27
N GLU A 406 14.54 -22.80 9.10
CA GLU A 406 13.09 -23.02 8.95
C GLU A 406 12.56 -24.22 9.76
N ARG A 407 13.23 -25.38 9.69
CA ARG A 407 12.80 -26.60 10.39
C ARG A 407 12.84 -26.43 11.91
N ALA A 408 13.89 -25.80 12.44
CA ALA A 408 14.05 -25.59 13.88
C ALA A 408 13.07 -24.53 14.38
N PHE A 409 12.90 -23.44 13.63
CA PHE A 409 11.93 -22.38 13.88
C PHE A 409 10.49 -22.92 13.98
N CYS A 410 10.07 -23.77 13.04
CA CYS A 410 8.75 -24.38 13.07
C CYS A 410 8.58 -25.34 14.26
N LYS A 411 9.62 -26.10 14.62
CA LYS A 411 9.59 -27.05 15.75
C LYS A 411 9.53 -26.36 17.11
N ALA A 412 10.04 -25.12 17.21
CA ALA A 412 10.05 -24.32 18.44
C ALA A 412 8.67 -24.06 19.04
N LEU A 413 7.65 -23.98 18.17
CA LEU A 413 6.26 -23.74 18.58
C LEU A 413 5.68 -24.97 19.26
N THR A 414 5.25 -24.83 20.51
CA THR A 414 4.63 -25.91 21.30
C THR A 414 3.20 -26.22 20.86
N SER A 415 2.43 -25.21 20.46
CA SER A 415 1.06 -25.38 19.96
C SER A 415 1.05 -26.07 18.59
N LYS A 416 0.33 -27.20 18.47
CA LYS A 416 0.13 -27.93 17.21
C LYS A 416 -0.59 -27.07 16.16
N ALA A 417 -1.55 -26.25 16.57
CA ALA A 417 -2.28 -25.35 15.68
C ALA A 417 -1.36 -24.25 15.13
N ASN A 418 -0.59 -23.57 16.00
CA ASN A 418 0.36 -22.54 15.57
C ASN A 418 1.43 -23.14 14.65
N ARG A 419 1.93 -24.33 14.97
CA ARG A 419 2.90 -25.05 14.13
C ARG A 419 2.32 -25.38 12.75
N ARG A 420 1.04 -25.76 12.66
CA ARG A 420 0.37 -26.05 11.38
C ARG A 420 0.30 -24.78 10.52
N PHE A 421 -0.16 -23.67 11.10
CA PHE A 421 -0.21 -22.37 10.44
C PHE A 421 1.18 -21.94 9.97
N VAL A 422 2.17 -21.89 10.87
CA VAL A 422 3.52 -21.41 10.55
C VAL A 422 4.18 -22.25 9.47
N LYS A 423 3.99 -23.57 9.45
CA LYS A 423 4.50 -24.42 8.35
C LYS A 423 3.98 -24.02 6.96
N LYS A 424 2.75 -23.51 6.86
CA LYS A 424 2.21 -22.94 5.62
C LYS A 424 2.80 -21.54 5.39
N PHE A 425 2.76 -20.69 6.42
CA PHE A 425 3.19 -19.30 6.33
C PHE A 425 4.65 -19.11 5.93
N VAL A 426 5.58 -19.95 6.42
CA VAL A 426 7.01 -19.86 6.05
C VAL A 426 7.30 -20.10 4.57
N LYS A 427 6.32 -20.60 3.80
CA LYS A 427 6.44 -20.84 2.36
C LYS A 427 6.01 -19.64 1.51
N THR A 428 5.51 -18.59 2.15
CA THR A 428 5.04 -17.37 1.48
C THR A 428 6.21 -16.45 1.12
N GLN A 429 6.02 -15.65 0.07
CA GLN A 429 6.97 -14.62 -0.31
C GLN A 429 7.06 -13.51 0.76
N LEU A 430 5.95 -13.15 1.39
CA LEU A 430 5.85 -12.29 2.59
C LEU A 430 6.91 -12.66 3.62
N PHE A 431 6.89 -13.92 4.07
CA PHE A 431 7.82 -14.41 5.08
C PHE A 431 9.27 -14.45 4.55
N SER A 432 9.45 -14.87 3.30
CA SER A 432 10.77 -14.94 2.68
C SER A 432 11.46 -13.58 2.63
N LEU A 433 10.77 -12.53 2.17
CA LEU A 433 11.32 -11.17 2.11
C LEU A 433 11.68 -10.63 3.50
N PHE A 434 10.82 -10.85 4.49
CA PHE A 434 11.06 -10.43 5.87
C PHE A 434 12.32 -11.09 6.46
N ILE A 435 12.50 -12.40 6.24
CA ILE A 435 13.68 -13.13 6.73
C ILE A 435 14.95 -12.72 5.97
N GLN A 436 14.88 -12.54 4.66
CA GLN A 436 16.04 -12.08 3.87
C GLN A 436 16.57 -10.74 4.37
N GLU A 437 15.69 -9.83 4.77
CA GLU A 437 16.08 -8.55 5.36
C GLU A 437 16.74 -8.74 6.73
N ALA A 438 16.15 -9.60 7.58
CA ALA A 438 16.71 -9.93 8.89
C ALA A 438 18.07 -10.66 8.81
N GLU A 439 18.31 -11.47 7.77
CA GLU A 439 19.59 -12.14 7.54
C GLU A 439 20.71 -11.15 7.21
N LYS A 440 20.41 -10.09 6.44
CA LYS A 440 21.36 -9.03 6.07
C LYS A 440 21.74 -8.13 7.23
N SER A 441 20.77 -7.74 8.07
CA SER A 441 21.03 -6.79 9.16
C SER A 441 21.55 -7.47 10.42
N ARG A 442 22.73 -7.09 10.92
CA ARG A 442 23.28 -7.60 12.21
C ARG A 442 22.45 -7.16 13.42
N ASN A 443 21.92 -5.94 13.38
CA ASN A 443 21.05 -5.37 14.39
C ASN A 443 19.75 -4.98 13.69
N PRO A 444 18.66 -5.76 13.82
CA PRO A 444 17.38 -5.33 13.28
C PRO A 444 17.10 -3.91 13.82
N PRO A 445 16.75 -2.93 12.97
CA PRO A 445 16.43 -1.60 13.42
C PRO A 445 15.37 -1.69 14.53
N ALA A 446 15.46 -0.82 15.54
CA ALA A 446 14.53 -0.78 16.67
C ALA A 446 13.16 -0.27 16.21
N GLY A 447 12.45 -1.09 15.44
CA GLY A 447 11.11 -0.83 14.94
C GLY A 447 10.04 -1.29 15.92
N TYR A 448 8.81 -0.80 15.71
CA TYR A 448 7.66 -1.10 16.55
C TYR A 448 7.44 -2.61 16.77
N PHE A 449 7.58 -3.43 15.73
CA PHE A 449 7.48 -4.89 15.87
C PHE A 449 8.53 -5.48 16.82
N GLN A 450 9.79 -5.03 16.74
CA GLN A 450 10.86 -5.51 17.60
C GLN A 450 10.62 -5.10 19.06
N GLN A 451 10.10 -3.89 19.29
CA GLN A 451 9.65 -3.45 20.62
C GLN A 451 8.55 -4.37 21.16
N LYS A 452 7.54 -4.71 20.34
CA LYS A 452 6.46 -5.62 20.75
C LYS A 452 6.94 -7.05 21.04
N ILE A 453 7.98 -7.54 20.36
CA ILE A 453 8.62 -8.82 20.71
C ILE A 453 9.22 -8.75 22.11
N LEU A 454 10.00 -7.70 22.42
CA LEU A 454 10.64 -7.54 23.73
C LEU A 454 9.61 -7.42 24.86
N GLU A 455 8.56 -6.62 24.66
CA GLU A 455 7.44 -6.49 25.61
C GLU A 455 6.79 -7.86 25.90
N TYR A 456 6.57 -8.68 24.87
CA TYR A 456 5.99 -10.02 25.02
C TYR A 456 6.93 -10.99 25.76
N GLU A 457 8.23 -10.95 25.46
CA GLU A 457 9.23 -11.79 26.15
C GLU A 457 9.31 -11.45 27.64
N ASP A 458 9.27 -10.18 27.99
CA ASP A 458 9.31 -9.73 29.38
C ASP A 458 8.03 -10.09 30.15
N GLN A 459 6.86 -9.95 29.52
CA GLN A 459 5.60 -10.46 30.09
C GLN A 459 5.66 -11.97 30.34
N LYS A 460 6.27 -12.74 29.44
CA LYS A 460 6.44 -14.19 29.58
C LYS A 460 7.42 -14.54 30.71
N LYS A 461 8.50 -13.78 30.89
CA LYS A 461 9.44 -13.94 32.02
C LYS A 461 8.75 -13.64 33.35
N GLN A 462 7.95 -12.56 33.42
CA GLN A 462 7.21 -12.19 34.62
C GLN A 462 6.12 -13.21 35.00
N LYS A 463 5.41 -13.79 34.03
CA LYS A 463 4.45 -14.87 34.31
C LYS A 463 5.15 -16.10 34.89
N LYS A 464 6.28 -16.50 34.31
CA LYS A 464 7.09 -17.62 34.81
C LYS A 464 7.69 -17.37 36.20
N SER A 465 8.07 -16.13 36.53
CA SER A 465 8.56 -15.81 37.88
C SER A 465 7.43 -15.87 38.90
N ARG A 466 6.25 -15.31 38.59
CA ARG A 466 5.06 -15.40 39.45
C ARG A 466 4.62 -16.84 39.70
N GLU A 467 4.59 -17.69 38.67
CA GLU A 467 4.26 -19.12 38.81
C GLU A 467 5.28 -19.90 39.64
N LYS A 468 6.54 -19.43 39.73
CA LYS A 468 7.59 -20.01 40.58
C LYS A 468 7.55 -19.51 42.02
N THR A 469 6.94 -18.37 42.30
CA THR A 469 6.79 -17.81 43.67
C THR A 469 5.52 -18.33 44.36
N VAL A 470 4.57 -18.88 43.60
CA VAL A 470 3.30 -19.46 44.12
C VAL A 470 3.41 -20.98 44.32
N LYS A 471 4.54 -21.59 43.95
CA LYS A 471 4.92 -22.96 44.30
C LYS A 471 6.00 -22.93 45.37
#